data_AF-V8N2P5-F1
#
_entry.id   AF-V8N2P5-F1
#
_cell.length_a   1.000
_cell.length_b   1.000
_cell.length_c   1.000
_cell.angle_alpha   90.00
_cell.angle_beta   90.00
_cell.angle_gamma   90.00
#
_symmetry.space_group_name_H-M   'P 1'
#
loop_
_entity.id
_entity.type
_entity.pdbx_description
1 polymer ?
#
loop_
_entity_poly.entity_id
_entity_poly.type
_entity_poly.pdbx_seq_one_letter_code
_entity_poly.pdbx_strand_id
1 'polypeptide(L)'
;MDENDNVPAVSGSLEENLILLVVPVMPGHIVGKIHALDADSGYNAWLSYELVEESHGPWTVGQYSGEVSTKYPLDESEASKIQSVLVLVKDHGKPQLSATATLSVSLMTSGQAIKTDTKLQMSSESIMPLVDSINI
;
A
#
# COMPACT_ATOMS: atom_id res chain seq x y z
N MET A 1 -0.43 19.74 -29.33
CA MET A 1 -0.95 19.65 -27.95
C MET A 1 -0.61 18.26 -27.47
N ASP A 2 -0.56 18.07 -26.16
CA ASP A 2 -0.36 16.75 -25.58
C ASP A 2 -1.61 15.89 -25.83
N GLU A 3 -1.42 14.66 -26.30
CA GLU A 3 -2.47 13.67 -26.51
C GLU A 3 -2.38 12.65 -25.37
N ASN A 4 -3.51 12.20 -24.82
CA ASN A 4 -3.51 11.28 -23.69
C ASN A 4 -3.26 9.84 -24.15
N ASP A 5 -1.99 9.51 -24.35
CA ASP A 5 -1.54 8.20 -24.85
C ASP A 5 -0.79 7.38 -23.81
N ASN A 6 -0.58 7.92 -22.60
CA ASN A 6 0.04 7.22 -21.49
C ASN A 6 -1.01 6.80 -20.46
N VAL A 7 -0.93 5.54 -20.05
CA VAL A 7 -1.77 5.03 -18.95
C VAL A 7 -1.07 5.31 -17.61
N PRO A 8 -1.82 5.67 -16.54
CA PRO A 8 -1.24 5.83 -15.22
C PRO A 8 -0.48 4.60 -14.76
N ALA A 9 0.78 4.78 -14.37
CA ALA A 9 1.64 3.74 -13.83
C ALA A 9 1.62 3.76 -12.30
N VAL A 10 1.07 2.71 -11.69
CA VAL A 10 1.08 2.52 -10.23
C VAL A 10 2.46 1.99 -9.81
N SER A 11 3.04 2.60 -8.78
CA SER A 11 4.31 2.19 -8.17
C SER A 11 4.07 1.26 -6.97
N GLY A 12 4.85 0.18 -6.87
CA GLY A 12 4.85 -0.78 -5.76
C GLY A 12 4.43 -2.19 -6.19
N SER A 13 5.24 -3.21 -5.86
CA SER A 13 4.87 -4.63 -6.04
C SER A 13 3.78 -5.03 -5.04
N LEU A 14 2.99 -6.07 -5.36
CA LEU A 14 1.93 -6.61 -4.49
C LEU A 14 2.46 -6.93 -3.07
N GLU A 15 3.74 -7.32 -2.98
CA GLU A 15 4.45 -7.64 -1.75
C GLU A 15 4.98 -6.40 -0.98
N GLU A 16 5.28 -5.30 -1.67
CA GLU A 16 5.64 -4.01 -1.05
C GLU A 16 4.40 -3.25 -0.56
N ASN A 17 3.23 -3.59 -1.10
CA ASN A 17 1.94 -3.00 -0.76
C ASN A 17 1.25 -3.68 0.45
N LEU A 18 1.97 -4.54 1.20
CA LEU A 18 1.46 -5.11 2.45
C LEU A 18 1.72 -4.16 3.63
N ILE A 19 0.65 -3.56 4.15
CA ILE A 19 0.69 -2.68 5.32
C ILE A 19 0.25 -3.46 6.56
N LEU A 20 1.07 -3.36 7.59
CA LEU A 20 0.84 -3.94 8.90
C LEU A 20 0.21 -2.87 9.80
N LEU A 21 -1.11 -2.96 10.02
CA LEU A 21 -1.86 -1.98 10.81
C LEU A 21 -2.10 -2.50 12.22
N VAL A 22 -1.54 -1.81 13.22
CA VAL A 22 -1.76 -2.15 14.63
C VAL A 22 -3.08 -1.55 15.10
N VAL A 23 -4.04 -2.39 15.46
CA VAL A 23 -5.35 -2.00 16.02
C VAL A 23 -5.32 -1.96 17.56
N PRO A 24 -6.20 -1.17 18.22
CA PRO A 24 -7.30 -0.38 17.65
C PRO A 24 -6.87 0.95 17.03
N VAL A 25 -7.54 1.36 15.94
CA VAL A 25 -7.36 2.69 15.32
C VAL A 25 -8.68 3.44 15.20
N MET A 26 -8.61 4.77 15.34
CA MET A 26 -9.75 5.66 15.16
C MET A 26 -10.06 5.89 13.68
N PRO A 27 -11.28 6.35 13.34
CA PRO A 27 -11.59 6.85 12.00
C PRO A 27 -10.63 7.96 11.57
N GLY A 28 -10.30 8.00 10.28
CA GLY A 28 -9.37 8.95 9.68
C GLY A 28 -7.90 8.59 9.85
N HIS A 29 -7.59 7.42 10.41
CA HIS A 29 -6.21 6.97 10.51
C HIS A 29 -5.67 6.63 9.12
N ILE A 30 -4.57 7.27 8.72
CA ILE A 30 -3.92 7.02 7.43
C ILE A 30 -3.17 5.70 7.53
N VAL A 31 -3.57 4.73 6.72
CA VAL A 31 -2.97 3.40 6.68
C VAL A 31 -1.85 3.37 5.66
N GLY A 32 -2.04 3.99 4.52
CA GLY A 32 -1.06 3.99 3.45
C GLY A 32 -1.36 5.01 2.38
N LYS A 33 -0.57 4.97 1.32
CA LYS A 33 -0.72 5.86 0.17
C LYS A 33 -0.45 5.10 -1.12
N ILE A 34 -1.32 5.28 -2.09
CA ILE A 34 -1.11 4.81 -3.45
C ILE A 34 -0.24 5.83 -4.17
N HIS A 35 0.83 5.34 -4.78
CA HIS A 35 1.69 6.14 -5.64
C HIS A 35 1.43 5.76 -7.09
N ALA A 36 0.98 6.72 -7.89
CA ALA A 36 0.84 6.55 -9.33
C ALA A 36 1.39 7.77 -10.06
N LEU A 37 1.87 7.54 -11.28
CA LEU A 37 2.49 8.54 -12.13
C LEU A 37 1.95 8.40 -13.54
N ASP A 38 1.74 9.52 -14.21
CA ASP A 38 1.37 9.58 -15.62
C ASP A 38 2.46 10.31 -16.39
N ALA A 39 2.77 9.83 -17.60
CA ALA A 39 3.83 10.39 -18.44
C ALA A 39 3.33 11.48 -19.40
N ASP A 40 2.01 11.71 -19.45
CA ASP A 40 1.40 12.82 -20.19
C ASP A 40 1.73 14.18 -19.57
N SER A 41 1.29 15.26 -20.21
CA SER A 41 1.58 16.63 -19.78
C SER A 41 0.34 17.39 -19.34
N GLY A 42 0.50 18.19 -18.28
CA GLY A 42 -0.54 19.11 -17.83
C GLY A 42 -1.77 18.39 -17.29
N TYR A 43 -2.95 18.69 -17.87
CA TYR A 43 -4.22 18.15 -17.40
C TYR A 43 -4.37 16.65 -17.71
N ASN A 44 -3.75 16.14 -18.77
CA ASN A 44 -3.80 14.73 -19.11
C ASN A 44 -3.16 13.88 -17.99
N ALA A 45 -2.01 14.31 -17.47
CA ALA A 45 -1.36 13.65 -16.34
C ALA A 45 -1.96 13.91 -14.94
N TRP A 46 -3.11 14.58 -14.84
CA TRP A 46 -3.78 14.72 -13.55
C TRP A 46 -4.49 13.43 -13.16
N LEU A 47 -4.18 12.94 -11.97
CA LEU A 47 -4.69 11.68 -11.46
C LEU A 47 -5.79 11.88 -10.43
N SER A 48 -6.82 11.07 -10.55
CA SER A 48 -7.86 10.88 -9.54
C SER A 48 -7.87 9.43 -9.05
N TYR A 49 -8.15 9.26 -7.76
CA TYR A 49 -8.15 7.99 -7.06
C TYR A 49 -9.55 7.68 -6.55
N GLU A 50 -10.02 6.47 -6.79
CA GLU A 50 -11.35 6.01 -6.39
C GLU A 50 -11.26 4.59 -5.84
N LEU A 51 -12.00 4.28 -4.79
CA LEU A 51 -12.12 2.91 -4.32
C LEU A 51 -12.99 2.10 -5.29
N VAL A 52 -12.59 0.87 -5.57
CA VAL A 52 -13.46 -0.08 -6.30
C VAL A 52 -14.52 -0.60 -5.33
N GLU A 53 -15.78 -0.76 -5.76
CA GLU A 53 -16.94 -1.11 -4.90
C GLU A 53 -16.65 -2.23 -3.88
N GLU A 54 -15.92 -3.27 -4.26
CA GLU A 54 -15.56 -4.40 -3.38
C GLU A 54 -14.65 -4.00 -2.19
N SER A 55 -14.02 -2.83 -2.27
CA SER A 55 -13.12 -2.26 -1.26
C SER A 55 -13.75 -1.14 -0.41
N HIS A 56 -15.03 -0.80 -0.63
CA HIS A 56 -15.75 0.28 0.08
C HIS A 56 -16.04 0.00 1.57
N GLY A 57 -15.51 -1.08 2.16
CA GLY A 57 -15.75 -1.50 3.54
C GLY A 57 -15.29 -0.46 4.59
N PRO A 58 -14.24 -0.73 5.39
CA PRO A 58 -13.74 0.25 6.35
C PRO A 58 -12.81 1.29 5.72
N TRP A 59 -12.63 1.32 4.40
CA TRP A 59 -11.60 2.10 3.72
C TRP A 59 -12.17 3.36 3.06
N THR A 60 -11.37 4.41 3.02
CA THR A 60 -11.59 5.60 2.19
C THR A 60 -10.28 6.01 1.54
N VAL A 61 -10.34 6.60 0.34
CA VAL A 61 -9.16 7.09 -0.38
C VAL A 61 -9.33 8.57 -0.70
N GLY A 62 -8.26 9.34 -0.49
CA GLY A 62 -8.22 10.74 -0.91
C GLY A 62 -8.18 10.86 -2.43
N GLN A 63 -9.21 11.46 -3.02
CA GLN A 63 -9.39 11.55 -4.48
C GLN A 63 -8.17 12.08 -5.24
N TYR A 64 -7.36 12.96 -4.67
CA TYR A 64 -6.18 13.53 -5.34
C TYR A 64 -4.87 13.27 -4.60
N SER A 65 -4.94 12.81 -3.35
CA SER A 65 -3.74 12.48 -2.57
C SER A 65 -3.35 11.01 -2.71
N GLY A 66 -4.29 10.12 -3.02
CA GLY A 66 -4.08 8.67 -3.01
C GLY A 66 -3.90 8.10 -1.60
N GLU A 67 -4.16 8.87 -0.56
CA GLU A 67 -4.05 8.44 0.84
C GLU A 67 -5.22 7.53 1.21
N VAL A 68 -4.92 6.30 1.62
CA VAL A 68 -5.89 5.34 2.10
C VAL A 68 -5.99 5.47 3.61
N SER A 69 -7.21 5.70 4.10
CA SER A 69 -7.49 5.86 5.53
C SER A 69 -8.72 5.06 5.97
N THR A 70 -8.88 4.94 7.27
CA THR A 70 -10.02 4.24 7.87
C THR A 70 -11.27 5.13 7.90
N LYS A 71 -12.41 4.60 7.47
CA LYS A 71 -13.71 5.27 7.55
C LYS A 71 -14.41 5.03 8.90
N TYR A 72 -14.17 3.87 9.48
CA TYR A 72 -14.75 3.42 10.75
C TYR A 72 -13.65 3.02 11.73
N PRO A 73 -13.90 3.00 13.05
CA PRO A 73 -12.94 2.46 13.99
C PRO A 73 -12.68 1.00 13.65
N LEU A 74 -11.42 0.58 13.72
CA LEU A 74 -11.02 -0.82 13.57
C LEU A 74 -10.49 -1.30 14.92
N ASP A 75 -10.99 -2.43 15.38
CA ASP A 75 -10.60 -3.05 16.64
C ASP A 75 -9.99 -4.45 16.42
N GLU A 76 -9.57 -5.08 17.52
CA GLU A 76 -8.88 -6.38 17.49
C GLU A 76 -9.77 -7.53 16.99
N SER A 77 -11.10 -7.40 17.01
CA SER A 77 -12.00 -8.42 16.46
C SER A 77 -11.94 -8.50 14.92
N GLU A 78 -11.58 -7.40 14.27
CA GLU A 78 -11.36 -7.33 12.82
C GLU A 78 -9.95 -7.83 12.42
N ALA A 79 -9.07 -8.07 13.41
CA ALA A 79 -7.71 -8.59 13.21
C ALA A 79 -7.74 -10.11 13.02
N SER A 80 -8.09 -10.57 11.81
CA SER A 80 -7.96 -11.99 11.47
C SER A 80 -7.68 -12.29 10.00
N LYS A 81 -7.66 -11.29 9.11
CA LYS A 81 -7.36 -11.50 7.69
C LYS A 81 -6.68 -10.28 7.07
N ILE A 82 -5.87 -10.56 6.04
CA ILE A 82 -5.38 -9.54 5.11
C ILE A 82 -6.58 -9.05 4.29
N GLN A 83 -6.83 -7.74 4.34
CA GLN A 83 -7.85 -7.06 3.54
C GLN A 83 -7.20 -6.51 2.28
N SER A 84 -7.78 -6.78 1.11
CA SER A 84 -7.34 -6.19 -0.16
C SER A 84 -8.14 -4.94 -0.44
N VAL A 85 -7.46 -3.81 -0.59
CA VAL A 85 -8.03 -2.51 -0.95
C VAL A 85 -7.63 -2.21 -2.39
N LEU A 86 -8.59 -2.26 -3.30
CA LEU A 86 -8.41 -1.94 -4.70
C LEU A 86 -8.78 -0.47 -4.93
N VAL A 87 -7.83 0.27 -5.50
CA VAL A 87 -7.97 1.68 -5.82
C VAL A 87 -7.79 1.85 -7.32
N LEU A 88 -8.79 2.40 -7.98
CA LEU A 88 -8.76 2.76 -9.38
C LEU A 88 -8.14 4.16 -9.51
N VAL A 89 -7.07 4.25 -10.27
CA VAL A 89 -6.38 5.49 -10.62
C VAL A 89 -6.78 5.86 -12.04
N LYS A 90 -7.25 7.07 -12.25
CA LYS A 90 -7.75 7.58 -13.52
C LYS A 90 -6.99 8.84 -13.88
N ASP A 91 -6.52 8.92 -15.12
CA ASP A 91 -6.06 10.17 -15.68
C ASP A 91 -7.25 11.11 -15.96
N HIS A 92 -6.96 12.30 -16.47
CA HIS A 92 -7.96 13.30 -16.81
C HIS A 92 -8.00 13.60 -18.31
N GLY A 93 -7.32 12.80 -19.12
CA GLY A 93 -7.28 12.99 -20.56
C GLY A 93 -8.50 12.47 -21.29
N LYS A 94 -8.43 12.53 -22.62
CA LYS A 94 -9.52 12.12 -23.52
C LYS A 94 -8.95 11.27 -24.67
N PRO A 95 -9.29 9.97 -24.78
CA PRO A 95 -10.10 9.21 -23.83
C PRO A 95 -9.39 9.07 -22.48
N GLN A 96 -10.17 8.90 -21.42
CA GLN A 96 -9.62 8.71 -20.08
C GLN A 96 -9.03 7.30 -19.96
N LEU A 97 -7.80 7.17 -19.49
CA LEU A 97 -7.17 5.88 -19.18
C LEU A 97 -7.12 5.68 -17.66
N SER A 98 -6.96 4.42 -17.26
CA SER A 98 -7.00 4.05 -15.85
C SER A 98 -6.15 2.82 -15.55
N ALA A 99 -5.63 2.76 -14.33
CA ALA A 99 -4.93 1.62 -13.78
C ALA A 99 -5.44 1.27 -12.38
N THR A 100 -5.30 0.01 -12.00
CA THR A 100 -5.75 -0.47 -10.68
C THR A 100 -4.55 -0.70 -9.78
N ALA A 101 -4.55 -0.07 -8.62
CA ALA A 101 -3.63 -0.31 -7.53
C ALA A 101 -4.27 -1.25 -6.50
N THR A 102 -3.48 -2.16 -5.94
CA THR A 102 -3.93 -3.09 -4.88
C THR A 102 -3.06 -2.90 -3.65
N LEU A 103 -3.69 -2.54 -2.54
CA LEU A 103 -3.07 -2.39 -1.23
C LEU A 103 -3.55 -3.52 -0.32
N SER A 104 -2.63 -4.27 0.28
CA SER A 104 -2.97 -5.35 1.22
C SER A 104 -2.79 -4.84 2.64
N VAL A 105 -3.84 -4.85 3.46
CA VAL A 105 -3.76 -4.39 4.85
C VAL A 105 -3.96 -5.56 5.79
N SER A 106 -2.94 -5.89 6.57
CA SER A 106 -3.00 -6.90 7.62
C SER A 106 -3.20 -6.21 8.97
N LEU A 107 -4.39 -6.41 9.55
CA LEU A 107 -4.71 -5.91 10.87
C LEU A 107 -4.08 -6.84 11.91
N MET A 108 -3.33 -6.26 12.83
CA MET A 108 -2.62 -7.00 13.86
C MET A 108 -2.81 -6.35 15.22
N THR A 109 -2.81 -7.18 16.26
CA THR A 109 -2.86 -6.69 17.63
C THR A 109 -1.47 -6.22 18.04
N SER A 110 -1.40 -5.37 19.08
CA SER A 110 -0.13 -4.91 19.63
C SER A 110 0.79 -6.09 20.03
N GLY A 111 0.22 -7.22 20.49
CA GLY A 111 0.98 -8.43 20.82
C GLY A 111 1.57 -9.17 19.61
N GLN A 112 0.99 -9.04 18.42
CA GLN A 112 1.53 -9.62 17.18
C GLN A 112 2.65 -8.76 16.58
N ALA A 113 2.54 -7.43 16.66
CA ALA A 113 3.57 -6.51 16.16
C ALA A 113 4.95 -6.77 16.80
N ILE A 114 4.98 -7.02 18.12
CA ILE A 114 6.21 -7.36 18.87
C ILE A 114 6.86 -8.66 18.36
N LYS A 115 6.06 -9.65 17.91
CA LYS A 115 6.58 -10.91 17.36
C LYS A 115 7.15 -10.74 15.96
N THR A 116 6.58 -9.86 15.15
CA THR A 116 7.06 -9.56 13.80
C THR A 116 8.38 -8.80 13.84
N ASP A 117 8.51 -7.84 14.75
CA ASP A 117 9.74 -7.06 14.97
C ASP A 117 10.90 -7.96 15.47
N THR A 118 10.61 -8.82 16.46
CA THR A 118 11.60 -9.80 16.96
C THR A 118 12.04 -10.80 15.88
N LYS A 119 11.14 -11.22 14.98
CA LYS A 119 11.45 -12.15 13.89
C LYS A 119 12.30 -11.53 12.78
N LEU A 120 12.12 -10.24 12.48
CA LEU A 120 12.98 -9.50 11.54
C LEU A 120 14.37 -9.27 12.13
N GLN A 121 14.48 -9.05 13.45
CA GLN A 121 15.76 -8.91 14.13
C GLN A 121 16.53 -10.25 14.19
N MET A 122 15.84 -11.38 14.41
CA MET A 122 16.48 -12.71 14.43
C MET A 122 16.96 -13.21 13.06
N SER A 123 16.54 -12.61 11.94
CA SER A 123 17.12 -12.92 10.61
C SER A 123 18.43 -12.21 10.30
N SER A 124 18.89 -11.27 11.15
CA SER A 124 20.09 -10.46 10.90
C SER A 124 21.36 -10.90 11.63
N GLU A 125 21.31 -11.94 12.47
CA GLU A 125 22.50 -12.47 13.19
C GLU A 125 22.98 -13.83 12.65
N SER A 126 23.27 -13.91 11.34
CA SER A 126 24.13 -14.97 10.79
C SER A 126 25.50 -14.37 10.43
N ILE A 127 26.23 -13.92 11.45
CA ILE A 127 27.67 -13.65 11.33
C ILE A 127 28.37 -15.02 11.41
N MET A 128 28.74 -15.59 10.26
CA MET A 128 29.65 -16.73 10.25
C MET A 128 31.06 -16.27 10.71
N PRO A 129 31.74 -17.00 11.60
CA PRO A 129 33.10 -16.66 11.98
C PRO A 129 34.05 -16.96 10.81
N LEU A 130 34.96 -16.03 10.53
CA LEU A 130 36.07 -16.22 9.60
C LEU A 130 37.01 -17.28 10.19
N VAL A 131 36.95 -18.51 9.71
CA VAL A 131 37.95 -19.53 10.03
C VAL A 131 39.20 -19.28 9.19
N ASP A 132 40.27 -18.93 9.90
CA ASP A 132 41.64 -18.82 9.40
C ASP A 132 42.03 -20.12 8.68
N SER A 133 42.22 -20.04 7.37
CA SER A 133 42.75 -21.16 6.57
C SER A 133 44.25 -20.97 6.41
N ILE A 134 45.02 -21.44 7.40
CA ILE A 134 46.40 -21.87 7.15
C ILE A 134 46.33 -23.30 6.62
N ASN A 135 46.85 -23.56 5.42
CA ASN A 135 47.24 -24.91 5.06
C ASN A 135 48.33 -24.93 3.96
N ILE A 136 49.56 -25.12 4.45
CA ILE A 136 50.75 -25.79 3.86
C ILE A 136 51.35 -25.19 2.58
#